data_AF-A0A254SLI3-F1
#
_entry.id   AF-A0A254SLI3-F1
#
_cell.length_a   1.000
_cell.length_b   1.000
_cell.length_c   1.000
_cell.angle_alpha   90.00
_cell.angle_beta   90.00
_cell.angle_gamma   90.00
#
_symmetry.space_group_name_H-M   'P 1'
#
loop_
_entity.id
_entity.type
_entity.pdbx_description
1 polymer ?
#
loop_
_entity_poly.entity_id
_entity_poly.type
_entity_poly.pdbx_seq_one_letter_code
_entity_poly.pdbx_strand_id
1 'polypeptide(L)'
;MLYKHWKKFLLSVLALFWSGCENEDDAVASYGCFPTQCYNTTATNDLGEVFDIIECEDGYKYLRQPGPYYEHPELQENLPKGVEASTPPAGSCGAQNCTFKDPKYCFKESYTTLEGTQVEYDYCESTIDCPEKH
;
A
#
# COMPACT_ATOMS: atom_id res chain seq x y z
N MET A 1 -52.07 20.31 -50.81
CA MET A 1 -51.80 19.50 -49.60
C MET A 1 -50.79 18.41 -49.98
N LEU A 2 -49.91 17.98 -49.06
CA LEU A 2 -48.84 16.94 -49.19
C LEU A 2 -47.38 17.37 -49.46
N TYR A 3 -46.96 18.61 -49.16
CA TYR A 3 -45.53 18.99 -49.33
C TYR A 3 -44.87 19.60 -48.08
N LYS A 4 -45.53 19.56 -46.91
CA LYS A 4 -45.11 20.39 -45.75
C LYS A 4 -44.47 19.65 -44.57
N HIS A 5 -44.30 18.32 -44.62
CA HIS A 5 -43.78 17.57 -43.47
C HIS A 5 -42.56 16.68 -43.71
N TRP A 6 -41.98 16.66 -44.92
CA TRP A 6 -40.89 15.70 -45.19
C TRP A 6 -39.50 16.13 -44.71
N LYS A 7 -39.29 17.43 -44.43
CA LYS A 7 -37.98 17.94 -43.99
C LYS A 7 -37.67 17.70 -42.50
N LYS A 8 -38.66 17.24 -41.71
CA LYS A 8 -38.48 16.98 -40.27
C LYS A 8 -38.28 15.50 -39.92
N PHE A 9 -38.38 14.59 -40.90
CA PHE A 9 -38.25 13.15 -40.66
C PHE A 9 -36.85 12.59 -40.94
N LEU A 10 -35.93 13.41 -41.48
CA LEU A 10 -34.54 13.02 -41.74
C LEU A 10 -33.58 13.38 -40.61
N LEU A 11 -34.06 14.01 -39.53
CA LEU A 11 -33.25 14.41 -38.37
C LEU A 11 -33.39 13.45 -37.17
N SER A 12 -34.10 12.33 -37.32
CA SER A 12 -34.33 11.34 -36.26
C SER A 12 -33.53 10.04 -36.42
N VAL A 13 -32.70 9.90 -37.46
CA VAL A 13 -31.90 8.67 -37.70
C VAL A 13 -30.44 8.81 -37.24
N LEU A 14 -29.97 10.02 -36.90
CA LEU A 14 -28.61 10.25 -36.39
C LEU A 14 -28.49 10.18 -34.86
N ALA A 15 -29.58 9.97 -34.13
CA ALA A 15 -29.57 9.87 -32.66
C ALA A 15 -29.47 8.43 -32.12
N LEU A 16 -29.39 7.42 -32.99
CA LEU A 16 -29.33 6.00 -32.57
C LEU A 16 -27.94 5.37 -32.70
N PHE A 17 -26.92 6.14 -33.09
CA PHE A 17 -25.50 5.71 -33.04
C PHE A 17 -24.72 6.29 -31.86
N TRP A 18 -25.44 6.89 -30.90
CA TRP A 18 -24.96 7.11 -29.53
C TRP A 18 -25.61 6.10 -28.59
N SER A 19 -25.64 4.81 -28.97
CA SER A 19 -25.39 3.75 -27.99
C SER A 19 -23.89 3.82 -27.65
N GLY A 20 -23.47 4.97 -27.11
CA GLY A 20 -22.25 5.07 -26.34
C GLY A 20 -22.40 4.06 -25.22
N CYS A 21 -21.34 3.31 -25.03
CA CYS A 21 -21.17 2.16 -24.16
C CYS A 21 -22.20 2.13 -23.04
N GLU A 22 -22.89 1.00 -22.96
CA GLU A 22 -23.25 0.36 -21.70
C GLU A 22 -22.28 0.90 -20.64
N ASN A 23 -22.78 1.76 -19.76
CA ASN A 23 -22.05 2.09 -18.55
C ASN A 23 -21.85 0.73 -17.92
N GLU A 24 -20.64 0.16 -18.10
CA GLU A 24 -20.11 -0.82 -17.18
C GLU A 24 -20.45 -0.22 -15.84
N ASP A 25 -21.36 -0.91 -15.14
CA ASP A 25 -21.77 -0.51 -13.83
C ASP A 25 -20.48 -0.14 -13.11
N ASP A 26 -20.32 1.14 -12.78
CA ASP A 26 -19.58 1.56 -11.60
C ASP A 26 -20.37 1.00 -10.40
N ALA A 27 -20.55 -0.33 -10.37
CA ALA A 27 -20.25 -1.12 -9.22
C ALA A 27 -18.91 -0.57 -8.78
N VAL A 28 -18.99 0.40 -7.88
CA VAL A 28 -17.99 0.65 -6.87
C VAL A 28 -17.80 -0.72 -6.26
N ALA A 29 -16.93 -1.52 -6.89
CA ALA A 29 -16.42 -2.73 -6.33
C ALA A 29 -15.88 -2.21 -5.01
N SER A 30 -16.57 -2.54 -3.94
CA SER A 30 -15.93 -2.57 -2.65
C SER A 30 -14.83 -3.58 -2.88
N TYR A 31 -13.66 -3.09 -3.31
CA TYR A 31 -12.47 -3.88 -3.50
C TYR A 31 -12.11 -4.29 -2.09
N GLY A 32 -12.76 -5.35 -1.62
CA GLY A 32 -12.36 -6.07 -0.44
C GLY A 32 -10.89 -6.39 -0.63
N CYS A 33 -10.12 -6.13 0.41
CA CYS A 33 -8.71 -6.44 0.40
C CYS A 33 -8.52 -7.93 0.06
N PHE A 34 -7.83 -8.20 -1.04
CA PHE A 34 -7.59 -9.56 -1.48
C PHE A 34 -6.58 -10.20 -0.53
N PRO A 35 -6.87 -11.39 0.02
CA PRO A 35 -5.93 -12.07 0.89
C PRO A 35 -4.64 -12.37 0.11
N THR A 36 -3.53 -11.83 0.59
CA THR A 36 -2.19 -12.02 0.01
C THR A 36 -1.32 -12.79 0.98
N GLN A 37 -0.50 -13.69 0.44
CA GLN A 37 0.52 -14.40 1.20
C GLN A 37 1.83 -13.60 1.10
N CYS A 38 2.52 -13.45 2.22
CA CYS A 38 3.82 -12.80 2.26
C CYS A 38 4.88 -13.75 2.84
N TYR A 39 6.13 -13.52 2.49
CA TYR A 39 7.24 -14.37 2.89
C TYR A 39 8.41 -13.53 3.37
N ASN A 40 9.11 -14.03 4.39
CA ASN A 40 10.35 -13.42 4.85
C ASN A 40 11.38 -13.46 3.72
N THR A 41 12.09 -12.35 3.56
CA THR A 41 13.26 -12.25 2.67
C THR A 41 14.13 -11.07 3.11
N THR A 42 15.14 -10.76 2.30
CA THR A 42 16.01 -9.59 2.51
C THR A 42 16.08 -8.75 1.24
N ALA A 43 16.34 -7.46 1.40
CA ALA A 43 16.64 -6.56 0.30
C ALA A 43 17.85 -5.71 0.64
N THR A 44 18.62 -5.33 -0.38
CA THR A 44 19.83 -4.52 -0.22
C THR A 44 19.63 -3.17 -0.90
N ASN A 45 19.97 -2.09 -0.21
CA ASN A 45 19.92 -0.75 -0.80
C ASN A 45 21.16 -0.47 -1.68
N ASP A 46 21.18 0.69 -2.33
CA ASP A 46 22.30 1.09 -3.20
C ASP A 46 23.63 1.30 -2.43
N LEU A 47 23.58 1.41 -1.10
CA LEU A 47 24.74 1.54 -0.20
C LEU A 47 25.30 0.18 0.26
N GLY A 48 24.63 -0.92 -0.08
CA GLY A 48 25.02 -2.27 0.33
C GLY A 48 24.49 -2.70 1.70
N GLU A 49 23.60 -1.92 2.31
CA GLU A 49 22.96 -2.26 3.58
C GLU A 49 21.83 -3.26 3.35
N VAL A 50 21.75 -4.29 4.19
CA VAL A 50 20.78 -5.38 4.09
C VAL A 50 19.65 -5.15 5.08
N PHE A 51 18.41 -5.24 4.59
CA PHE A 51 17.19 -5.01 5.34
C PHE A 51 16.37 -6.29 5.37
N ASP A 52 15.84 -6.62 6.53
CA ASP A 52 14.85 -7.68 6.71
C ASP A 52 13.47 -7.17 6.25
N ILE A 53 12.92 -7.83 5.23
CA ILE A 53 11.66 -7.44 4.60
C ILE A 53 10.70 -8.63 4.49
N ILE A 54 9.46 -8.32 4.13
CA ILE A 54 8.49 -9.29 3.63
C ILE A 54 8.19 -8.97 2.17
N GLU A 55 8.08 -9.99 1.34
CA GLU A 55 7.64 -9.89 -0.06
C GLU A 55 6.36 -10.68 -0.24
N CYS A 56 5.33 -10.00 -0.76
CA CYS A 56 3.98 -10.53 -0.92
C CYS A 56 3.71 -11.00 -2.36
N GLU A 57 2.76 -11.90 -2.55
CA GLU A 57 2.42 -12.49 -3.86
C GLU A 57 1.87 -11.46 -4.86
N ASP A 58 1.33 -10.35 -4.38
CA ASP A 58 0.89 -9.20 -5.16
C ASP A 58 2.06 -8.30 -5.65
N GLY A 59 3.30 -8.64 -5.27
CA GLY A 59 4.53 -7.95 -5.67
C GLY A 59 4.96 -6.81 -4.76
N TYR A 60 4.19 -6.49 -3.71
CA TYR A 60 4.58 -5.48 -2.74
C TYR A 60 5.66 -6.00 -1.78
N LYS A 61 6.50 -5.08 -1.29
CA LYS A 61 7.59 -5.36 -0.36
C LYS A 61 7.52 -4.39 0.81
N TYR A 62 7.63 -4.91 2.02
CA TYR A 62 7.52 -4.10 3.23
C TYR A 62 8.66 -4.39 4.20
N LEU A 63 9.08 -3.38 4.95
CA LEU A 63 9.97 -3.59 6.08
C LEU A 63 9.32 -4.47 7.14
N ARG A 64 10.11 -5.35 7.75
CA ARG A 64 9.65 -6.12 8.91
C ARG A 64 9.53 -5.29 10.18
N GLN A 65 10.27 -4.18 10.23
CA GLN A 65 10.37 -3.26 11.37
C GLN A 65 10.13 -1.82 10.89
N PRO A 66 8.87 -1.35 10.89
CA PRO A 66 8.51 -0.04 10.34
C PRO A 66 8.95 1.13 11.22
N GLY A 67 8.96 0.97 12.56
CA GLY A 67 9.01 2.06 13.54
C GLY A 67 9.98 3.20 13.24
N PRO A 68 11.30 2.95 13.15
CA PRO A 68 12.26 4.01 12.90
C PRO A 68 12.01 4.76 11.59
N TYR A 69 11.52 4.07 10.57
CA TYR A 69 11.29 4.65 9.25
C TYR A 69 9.96 5.40 9.16
N TYR A 70 9.02 5.13 10.07
CA TYR A 70 7.78 5.89 10.20
C TYR A 70 8.00 7.22 10.91
N GLU A 71 8.76 7.20 12.01
CA GLU A 71 9.03 8.40 12.83
C GLU A 71 10.10 9.33 12.22
N HIS A 72 11.01 8.78 11.41
CA HIS A 72 12.11 9.53 10.75
C HIS A 72 12.03 9.43 9.22
N PRO A 73 11.27 10.32 8.55
CA PRO A 73 11.13 10.31 7.08
C PRO A 73 12.47 10.39 6.32
N GLU A 74 13.49 11.00 6.92
CA GLU A 74 14.84 11.03 6.37
C GLU A 74 15.49 9.65 6.25
N LEU A 75 15.08 8.66 7.04
CA LEU A 75 15.58 7.30 6.92
C LEU A 75 14.94 6.55 5.75
N GLN A 76 13.79 7.00 5.24
CA GLN A 76 13.10 6.34 4.13
C GLN A 76 13.89 6.43 2.82
N GLU A 77 14.74 7.45 2.65
CA GLU A 77 15.58 7.58 1.45
C GLU A 77 16.66 6.49 1.34
N ASN A 78 17.00 5.85 2.46
CA ASN A 78 17.97 4.76 2.53
C ASN A 78 17.35 3.38 2.30
N LEU A 79 16.02 3.29 2.14
CA LEU A 79 15.36 2.01 1.93
C LEU A 79 15.71 1.39 0.57
N PRO A 80 15.76 0.05 0.47
CA PRO A 80 15.87 -0.61 -0.82
C PRO A 80 14.74 -0.19 -1.76
N LYS A 81 15.05 -0.06 -3.06
CA LYS A 81 14.07 0.38 -4.06
C LYS A 81 12.81 -0.50 -4.03
N GLY A 82 11.65 0.15 -3.93
CA GLY A 82 10.35 -0.52 -3.93
C GLY A 82 9.97 -1.21 -2.61
N VAL A 83 10.74 -1.01 -1.54
CA VAL A 83 10.37 -1.43 -0.19
C VAL A 83 9.66 -0.28 0.52
N GLU A 84 8.46 -0.54 1.02
CA GLU A 84 7.70 0.41 1.83
C GLU A 84 8.00 0.24 3.32
N ALA A 85 8.12 1.35 4.04
CA ALA A 85 8.26 1.33 5.48
C ALA A 85 6.99 0.79 6.16
N SER A 86 5.81 1.20 5.69
CA SER A 86 4.52 0.86 6.32
C SER A 86 4.06 -0.55 5.96
N THR A 87 4.39 -1.53 6.81
CA THR A 87 3.90 -2.91 6.69
C THR A 87 2.41 -3.01 7.02
N PRO A 88 1.64 -3.85 6.30
CA PRO A 88 0.27 -4.19 6.70
C PRO A 88 0.26 -4.90 8.07
N PRO A 89 -0.86 -4.88 8.81
CA PRO A 89 -0.95 -5.61 10.08
C PRO A 89 -0.81 -7.11 9.87
N ALA A 90 -0.08 -7.79 10.76
CA ALA A 90 0.07 -9.25 10.69
C ALA A 90 -1.28 -9.96 10.82
N GLY A 91 -1.53 -10.96 9.98
CA GLY A 91 -2.80 -11.69 9.92
C GLY A 91 -3.94 -10.91 9.26
N SER A 92 -3.68 -9.67 8.80
CA SER A 92 -4.63 -8.94 7.97
C SER A 92 -4.70 -9.53 6.56
N CYS A 93 -5.68 -9.08 5.78
CA CYS A 93 -5.79 -9.45 4.38
C CYS A 93 -4.51 -9.16 3.57
N GLY A 94 -3.76 -8.10 3.91
CA GLY A 94 -2.50 -7.72 3.25
C GLY A 94 -1.27 -8.52 3.70
N ALA A 95 -1.42 -9.42 4.67
CA ALA A 95 -0.33 -10.28 5.18
C ALA A 95 -0.93 -11.46 5.97
N GLN A 96 -1.75 -12.28 5.33
CA GLN A 96 -2.66 -13.21 6.02
C GLN A 96 -1.94 -14.31 6.78
N ASN A 97 -0.81 -14.78 6.25
CA ASN A 97 0.01 -15.84 6.84
C ASN A 97 1.07 -15.33 7.81
N CYS A 98 1.11 -14.03 8.07
CA CYS A 98 2.12 -13.44 8.94
C CYS A 98 1.59 -13.30 10.37
N THR A 99 2.53 -13.26 11.31
CA THR A 99 2.25 -13.06 12.73
C THR A 99 3.15 -11.95 13.28
N PHE A 100 2.84 -11.45 14.46
CA PHE A 100 3.77 -10.61 15.20
C PHE A 100 4.75 -11.49 15.97
N LYS A 101 6.03 -11.19 15.84
CA LYS A 101 7.09 -11.86 16.57
C LYS A 101 7.39 -11.11 17.86
N ASP A 102 7.35 -11.86 18.96
CA ASP A 102 7.92 -11.45 20.23
C ASP A 102 9.36 -12.00 20.37
N PRO A 103 10.27 -11.32 21.09
CA PRO A 103 10.04 -10.05 21.78
C PRO A 103 9.96 -8.86 20.82
N LYS A 104 9.22 -7.82 21.24
CA LYS A 104 9.20 -6.53 20.56
C LYS A 104 10.61 -5.95 20.45
N TYR A 105 10.87 -5.28 19.34
CA TYR A 105 12.10 -4.53 19.17
C TYR A 105 11.94 -3.15 19.80
N CYS A 106 12.85 -2.79 20.70
CA CYS A 106 12.81 -1.52 21.42
C CYS A 106 13.87 -0.57 20.88
N PHE A 107 13.46 0.65 20.59
CA PHE A 107 14.28 1.76 20.14
C PHE A 107 14.39 2.80 21.25
N LYS A 108 15.52 3.50 21.28
CA LYS A 108 15.68 4.70 22.10
C LYS A 108 15.61 5.90 21.20
N GLU A 109 14.74 6.84 21.54
CA GLU A 109 14.60 8.08 20.80
C GLU A 109 14.76 9.29 21.71
N SER A 110 15.02 10.43 21.10
CA SER A 110 15.05 11.69 21.81
C SER A 110 14.48 12.80 20.96
N TYR A 111 13.77 13.71 21.61
CA TYR A 111 13.30 14.94 20.99
C TYR A 111 13.69 16.14 21.85
N THR A 112 13.78 17.30 21.22
CA THR A 112 14.06 18.56 21.92
C THR A 112 12.76 19.33 22.09
N THR A 113 12.44 19.71 23.33
CA THR A 113 11.25 20.52 23.63
C THR A 113 11.43 21.95 23.14
N LEU A 114 10.33 22.73 23.11
CA LEU A 114 10.37 24.16 22.78
C LEU A 114 11.28 24.97 23.71
N GLU A 115 11.56 24.47 24.91
CA GLU A 115 12.42 25.08 25.92
C GLU A 115 13.90 24.70 25.74
N GLY A 116 14.23 23.86 24.75
CA GLY A 116 15.59 23.38 24.49
C GLY A 116 16.00 22.18 25.36
N THR A 117 15.08 21.59 26.11
CA THR A 117 15.35 20.41 26.93
C THR A 117 15.28 19.15 26.07
N GLN A 118 16.33 18.32 26.10
CA GLN A 118 16.31 17.02 25.45
C GLN A 118 15.58 16.01 26.34
N VAL A 119 14.57 15.34 25.78
CA VAL A 119 13.80 14.29 26.45
C VAL A 119 14.06 12.98 25.71
N GLU A 120 14.50 11.97 26.45
CA GLU A 120 14.71 10.62 25.94
C GLU A 120 13.51 9.73 26.31
N TYR A 121 13.12 8.86 25.40
CA TYR A 121 12.09 7.86 25.63
C TYR A 121 12.43 6.54 24.92
N ASP A 122 11.95 5.45 25.51
CA ASP A 122 12.05 4.12 24.92
C ASP A 122 10.70 3.77 24.29
N TYR A 123 10.72 3.27 23.06
CA TYR A 123 9.52 2.83 22.34
C TYR A 123 9.75 1.43 21.75
N CYS A 124 8.77 0.54 21.91
CA CYS A 124 8.90 -0.86 21.47
C CYS A 124 7.79 -1.24 20.50
N GLU A 125 8.17 -1.76 19.33
CA GLU A 125 7.26 -2.24 18.30
C GLU A 125 7.38 -3.75 18.07
N SER A 126 6.26 -4.34 17.68
CA SER A 126 6.23 -5.71 17.20
C SER A 126 6.82 -5.79 15.80
N THR A 127 7.67 -6.79 15.57
CA THR A 127 8.20 -7.11 14.24
C THR A 127 7.23 -8.05 13.54
N ILE A 128 6.89 -7.78 12.28
CA ILE A 128 6.10 -8.74 11.49
C ILE A 128 7.02 -9.90 11.04
N ASP A 129 6.50 -11.12 11.13
CA ASP A 129 7.19 -12.35 10.78
C ASP A 129 6.28 -13.25 9.96
N CYS A 130 6.75 -13.63 8.79
CA CYS A 130 6.03 -14.47 7.84
C CYS A 130 6.80 -15.79 7.63
N PRO A 131 6.18 -16.82 7.04
CA PRO A 131 6.90 -18.03 6.66
C PRO A 131 8.04 -17.76 5.68
N GLU A 132 9.05 -18.62 5.67
CA GLU A 132 10.06 -18.64 4.62
C GLU A 132 9.46 -19.16 3.31
N LYS A 133 9.94 -18.66 2.17
CA LYS A 133 9.50 -19.14 0.85
C LYS A 133 10.20 -20.47 0.52
N HIS A 134 9.43 -21.55 0.40
CA HIS A 134 9.92 -22.89 0.04
C HIS A 134 10.04 -23.09 -1.47
#